data_AF-A0AAD8ER13-F1
#
_entry.id   AF-A0AAD8ER13-F1
#
_cell.length_a   1.000
_cell.length_b   1.000
_cell.length_c   1.000
_cell.angle_alpha   90.00
_cell.angle_beta   90.00
_cell.angle_gamma   90.00
#
_symmetry.space_group_name_H-M   'P 1'
#
loop_
_entity.id
_entity.type
_entity.pdbx_description
1 polymer ?
#
loop_
_entity_poly.entity_id
_entity_poly.type
_entity_poly.pdbx_seq_one_letter_code
_entity_poly.pdbx_strand_id
1 'polypeptide(L)'
;ILPLKKELQLHEAVIKNDADAVKRVLREQLDVNSRNNYGRAPIHWASSRGNTDIMEMLIAAKCDIEAKDKYVLRLLRCCRLT
;
A
#
# COMPACT_ATOMS: atom_id res chain seq x y z
N ILE A 1 -7.11 -14.59 7.28
CA ILE A 1 -5.72 -14.95 6.90
C ILE A 1 -4.83 -13.88 7.50
N LEU A 2 -3.91 -14.25 8.40
CA LEU A 2 -2.97 -13.30 9.00
C LEU A 2 -1.93 -12.91 7.94
N PRO A 3 -1.58 -11.63 7.81
CA PRO A 3 -0.56 -11.21 6.85
C PRO A 3 0.79 -11.85 7.19
N LEU A 4 1.52 -12.31 6.17
CA LEU A 4 2.86 -12.84 6.30
C LEU A 4 3.83 -11.75 6.79
N LYS A 5 4.96 -12.17 7.37
CA LYS A 5 5.97 -11.25 7.91
C LYS A 5 6.41 -10.16 6.90
N LYS A 6 6.58 -10.52 5.63
CA LYS A 6 6.95 -9.60 4.53
C LYS A 6 5.85 -8.59 4.17
N GLU A 7 4.60 -9.01 4.27
CA GLU A 7 3.43 -8.16 4.04
C GLU A 7 3.31 -7.13 5.17
N LEU A 8 3.54 -7.54 6.41
CA LEU A 8 3.65 -6.63 7.54
C LEU A 8 4.80 -5.64 7.38
N GLN A 9 5.96 -6.10 6.89
CA GLN A 9 7.10 -5.22 6.60
C GLN A 9 6.76 -4.17 5.52
N LEU A 10 5.99 -4.53 4.50
CA LEU A 10 5.52 -3.57 3.50
C LEU A 10 4.63 -2.51 4.14
N HIS A 11 3.69 -2.90 5.01
CA HIS A 11 2.87 -1.94 5.74
C HIS A 11 3.71 -0.99 6.59
N GLU A 12 4.68 -1.51 7.34
CA GLU A 12 5.56 -0.69 8.18
C GLU A 12 6.39 0.29 7.35
N ALA A 13 6.97 -0.15 6.22
CA ALA A 13 7.74 0.69 5.33
C ALA A 13 6.89 1.84 4.76
N VAL A 14 5.67 1.54 4.32
CA VAL A 14 4.72 2.56 3.84
C VAL A 14 4.30 3.53 4.96
N ILE A 15 4.01 3.01 6.16
CA ILE A 15 3.64 3.83 7.33
C ILE A 15 4.80 4.76 7.74
N LYS A 16 6.04 4.30 7.64
CA LYS A 16 7.24 5.08 7.95
C LYS A 16 7.64 6.05 6.83
N ASN A 17 6.96 6.01 5.67
CA ASN A 17 7.36 6.71 4.45
C ASN A 17 8.78 6.36 3.98
N ASP A 18 9.22 5.12 4.21
CA ASP A 18 10.55 4.64 3.83
C ASP A 18 10.50 4.06 2.42
N ALA A 19 10.71 4.94 1.43
CA ALA A 19 10.72 4.60 0.01
C ALA A 19 11.71 3.48 -0.35
N ASP A 20 12.89 3.47 0.27
CA ASP A 20 13.92 2.46 -0.02
C ASP A 20 13.55 1.11 0.58
N ALA A 21 12.98 1.07 1.78
CA ALA A 21 12.43 -0.16 2.33
C ALA A 21 11.27 -0.68 1.48
N VAL A 22 10.36 0.18 1.01
CA VAL A 22 9.29 -0.21 0.08
C VAL A 22 9.88 -0.85 -1.18
N LYS A 23 10.87 -0.23 -1.82
CA LYS A 23 11.54 -0.81 -3.01
C LYS A 23 12.17 -2.17 -2.72
N ARG A 24 12.84 -2.34 -1.57
CA ARG A 24 13.44 -3.63 -1.20
C ARG A 24 12.40 -4.71 -1.02
N VAL A 25 11.33 -4.42 -0.29
CA VAL A 25 10.27 -5.39 0.02
C VAL A 25 9.47 -5.77 -1.23
N LEU A 26 9.19 -4.81 -2.13
CA LEU A 26 8.50 -5.08 -3.41
C LEU A 26 9.30 -5.94 -4.40
N ARG A 27 10.60 -6.14 -4.19
CA ARG A 27 11.40 -7.10 -4.99
C ARG A 27 11.20 -8.55 -4.57
N GLU A 28 10.62 -8.79 -3.40
CA GLU A 28 10.29 -10.13 -2.93
C GLU A 28 8.94 -10.59 -3.52
N GLN A 29 8.73 -11.90 -3.60
CA GLN A 29 7.41 -12.45 -3.94
C GLN A 29 6.47 -12.25 -2.77
N LEU A 30 5.58 -11.26 -2.82
CA LEU A 30 4.58 -10.98 -1.79
C LEU A 30 3.25 -10.56 -2.41
N ASP A 31 2.18 -10.60 -1.62
CA ASP A 31 0.91 -10.00 -2.01
C ASP A 31 0.91 -8.50 -1.67
N VAL A 32 1.05 -7.65 -2.69
CA VAL A 32 1.03 -6.18 -2.53
C VAL A 32 -0.31 -5.65 -2.03
N ASN A 33 -1.37 -6.45 -2.15
CA ASN A 33 -2.73 -6.11 -1.71
C ASN A 33 -3.06 -6.70 -0.34
N SER A 34 -2.08 -7.33 0.33
CA SER A 34 -2.24 -7.93 1.64
C SER A 34 -2.86 -6.92 2.60
N ARG A 35 -3.91 -7.34 3.31
CA ARG A 35 -4.56 -6.50 4.31
C ARG A 35 -3.92 -6.74 5.68
N ASN A 36 -3.56 -5.66 6.36
CA ASN A 36 -3.16 -5.73 7.76
C ASN A 36 -4.36 -6.05 8.68
N ASN A 37 -4.11 -6.14 9.99
CA ASN A 37 -5.16 -6.39 11.00
C ASN A 37 -6.28 -5.34 11.04
N TYR A 38 -6.09 -4.18 10.39
CA TYR A 38 -7.12 -3.15 10.23
C TYR A 38 -7.93 -3.30 8.95
N GLY A 39 -7.68 -4.35 8.15
CA GLY A 39 -8.32 -4.58 6.85
C GLY A 39 -7.82 -3.65 5.75
N ARG A 40 -6.66 -3.00 5.94
CA ARG A 40 -6.10 -2.02 5.00
C ARG A 40 -4.92 -2.61 4.24
N ALA A 41 -4.97 -2.50 2.91
CA ALA A 41 -3.83 -2.71 2.02
C ALA A 41 -2.77 -1.58 2.17
N PRO A 42 -1.50 -1.81 1.78
CA PRO A 42 -0.43 -0.82 1.90
C PRO A 42 -0.79 0.50 1.20
N ILE A 43 -1.44 0.45 0.04
CA ILE A 43 -1.81 1.65 -0.72
C ILE A 43 -2.74 2.59 0.04
N HIS A 44 -3.63 2.08 0.90
CA HIS A 44 -4.49 2.92 1.75
C HIS A 44 -3.66 3.79 2.71
N TRP A 45 -2.55 3.27 3.23
CA TRP A 45 -1.67 4.02 4.11
C TRP A 45 -0.87 5.07 3.34
N ALA A 46 -0.38 4.72 2.15
CA ALA A 46 0.31 5.67 1.28
C ALA A 46 -0.61 6.84 0.89
N SER A 47 -1.85 6.55 0.48
CA SER A 47 -2.85 7.56 0.13
C SER A 47 -3.29 8.40 1.33
N SER A 48 -3.53 7.78 2.49
CA SER A 48 -3.89 8.50 3.72
C SER A 48 -2.81 9.48 4.18
N ARG A 49 -1.55 9.27 3.77
CA ARG A 49 -0.42 10.13 4.10
C ARG A 49 -0.06 11.12 2.99
N GLY A 50 -0.68 11.01 1.81
CA GLY A 50 -0.34 11.82 0.63
C GLY A 50 1.02 11.46 0.03
N ASN A 51 1.54 10.25 0.27
CA ASN A 51 2.85 9.83 -0.20
C ASN A 51 2.76 9.34 -1.65
N THR A 52 2.78 10.27 -2.60
CA THR A 52 2.66 10.00 -4.04
C THR A 52 3.74 9.05 -4.55
N ASP A 53 5.00 9.22 -4.14
CA ASP A 53 6.11 8.37 -4.60
C ASP A 53 5.90 6.90 -4.22
N ILE A 54 5.44 6.66 -2.98
CA ILE A 54 5.12 5.31 -2.51
C ILE A 54 3.87 4.76 -3.19
N MET A 55 2.88 5.60 -3.46
CA MET A 55 1.73 5.19 -4.27
C MET A 55 2.16 4.74 -5.66
N GLU A 56 3.02 5.51 -6.34
CA GLU A 56 3.54 5.15 -7.66
C GLU A 56 4.31 3.83 -7.63
N MET A 57 5.13 3.60 -6.60
CA MET A 57 5.84 2.33 -6.43
C MET A 57 4.89 1.14 -6.24
N LEU A 58 3.81 1.30 -5.47
CA LEU A 58 2.80 0.25 -5.27
C LEU A 58 1.98 0.01 -6.55
N ILE A 59 1.63 1.07 -7.28
CA ILE A 59 0.92 0.98 -8.57
C ILE A 59 1.79 0.27 -9.61
N ALA A 60 3.08 0.61 -9.67
CA ALA A 60 4.04 -0.07 -10.55
C ALA A 60 4.18 -1.57 -10.22
N ALA A 61 4.00 -1.95 -8.96
CA ALA A 61 3.94 -3.33 -8.51
C ALA A 61 2.59 -4.04 -8.77
N LYS A 62 1.72 -3.45 -9.62
CA LYS A 62 0.39 -3.97 -9.98
C LYS A 62 -0.56 -4.15 -8.79
N CYS A 63 -0.46 -3.25 -7.81
CA CYS A 63 -1.45 -3.14 -6.74
C CYS A 63 -2.85 -2.89 -7.30
N ASP A 64 -3.86 -3.52 -6.68
CA ASP A 64 -5.27 -3.26 -6.93
C ASP A 64 -5.64 -1.89 -6.34
N ILE A 65 -5.71 -0.90 -7.22
CA ILE A 65 -6.11 0.47 -6.89
C ILE A 65 -7.60 0.57 -6.52
N GLU A 66 -8.43 -0.43 -6.85
CA GLU A 66 -9.84 -0.47 -6.49
C GLU A 66 -10.09 -1.22 -5.16
N ALA A 67 -9.02 -1.63 -4.47
CA ALA A 67 -9.14 -2.31 -3.19
C ALA A 67 -9.97 -1.44 -2.23
N LYS A 68 -11.13 -1.96 -1.82
CA LYS A 68 -12.00 -1.28 -0.85
C LYS A 68 -11.40 -1.40 0.55
N ASP A 69 -11.27 -0.32 1.29
CA ASP A 69 -11.01 -0.42 2.73
C ASP A 69 -12.30 -0.75 3.50
N LYS A 70 -12.16 -1.13 4.78
CA LYS A 70 -13.33 -1.43 5.62
C LYS A 70 -14.21 -0.20 5.92
N TYR A 71 -13.73 1.00 5.60
CA TYR A 71 -14.39 2.28 5.88
C TYR A 71 -15.01 2.92 4.63
N VAL A 72 -14.98 2.25 3.47
CA VAL A 72 -15.57 2.71 2.20
C VAL A 72 -14.87 3.97 1.65
N LEU A 73 -13.56 4.10 1.83
CA LEU A 73 -12.76 5.10 1.10
C LEU A 73 -12.24 4.49 -0.20
N ARG A 74 -12.96 4.77 -1.31
CA ARG A 74 -12.53 4.45 -2.66
C ARG A 74 -11.29 5.28 -3.01
N LEU A 75 -10.19 4.61 -3.32
CA LEU A 75 -8.84 5.16 -3.46
C LEU A 75 -8.68 6.33 -4.47
N LEU A 76 -9.63 6.56 -5.38
CA LEU A 76 -9.44 7.39 -6.58
C LEU A 76 -10.10 8.78 -6.63
N ARG A 77 -10.51 9.41 -5.52
CA ARG A 77 -10.93 10.84 -5.58
C ARG A 77 -9.91 11.87 -5.13
N CYS A 78 -8.79 11.49 -4.52
CA CYS A 78 -7.80 12.47 -4.04
C CYS A 78 -6.58 12.65 -4.96
N CYS A 79 -6.28 11.70 -5.86
CA CYS A 79 -5.16 11.78 -6.80
C CYS A 79 -5.62 11.79 -8.27
N ARG A 80 -6.72 12.48 -8.57
CA ARG A 80 -7.01 12.82 -9.96
C ARG A 80 -5.93 13.81 -10.37
N LEU A 81 -4.94 13.32 -11.12
CA LEU A 81 -4.11 14.17 -11.98
C LEU A 81 -5.05 14.93 -12.92
N THR A 82 -5.52 16.08 -12.46
CA THR A 82 -6.12 17.17 -13.24
C THR A 82 -5.63 18.46 -12.64
#